data_AF-A0A6V7VLX1-F1
#
_entry.id   AF-A0A6V7VLX1-F1
#
_cell.length_a   1.000
_cell.length_b   1.000
_cell.length_c   1.000
_cell.angle_alpha   90.00
_cell.angle_beta   90.00
_cell.angle_gamma   90.00
#
_symmetry.space_group_name_H-M   'P 1'
#
loop_
_entity.id
_entity.type
_entity.pdbx_description
1 polymer ?
#
loop_
_entity_poly.entity_id
_entity_poly.type
_entity_poly.pdbx_seq_one_letter_code
_entity_poly.pdbx_strand_id
1 'polypeptide(L)'
;MDKQAAVRVPPSPTGECSPTLLCKFTRFFERKEDGLDINTMIKERRDFRNPSLYENLVDSFCIDEKGTNFTSEVFDPKAFQPEDFYTALGNHQTQELKQKQVQQPN
;
A
#
# COMPACT_ATOMS: atom_id res chain seq x y z
N MET A 1 -17.20 24.81 6.96
CA MET A 1 -15.88 24.48 7.57
C MET A 1 -16.11 23.29 8.47
N ASP A 2 -15.98 22.11 7.89
CA ASP A 2 -16.24 20.84 8.56
C ASP A 2 -15.23 20.64 9.67
N LYS A 3 -15.75 20.47 10.89
CA LYS A 3 -14.94 20.16 12.07
C LYS A 3 -14.17 18.89 11.78
N GLN A 4 -12.85 18.98 11.74
CA GLN A 4 -11.94 17.84 11.68
C GLN A 4 -12.31 16.90 12.83
N ALA A 5 -12.96 15.78 12.49
CA ALA A 5 -13.39 14.80 13.47
C ALA A 5 -12.13 14.29 14.18
N ALA A 6 -12.03 14.57 15.49
CA ALA A 6 -10.94 14.07 16.31
C ALA A 6 -10.94 12.54 16.19
N VAL A 7 -9.86 11.97 15.65
CA VAL A 7 -9.70 10.53 15.50
C VAL A 7 -9.78 9.91 16.90
N ARG A 8 -10.91 9.26 17.18
CA ARG A 8 -11.13 8.54 18.44
C ARG A 8 -10.77 7.08 18.22
N VAL A 9 -9.94 6.55 19.10
CA VAL A 9 -9.65 5.11 19.14
C VAL A 9 -10.96 4.38 19.42
N PRO A 10 -11.28 3.30 18.68
CA PRO A 10 -12.47 2.51 18.97
C PRO A 10 -12.42 1.94 20.40
N PRO A 11 -13.58 1.70 21.04
CA PRO A 11 -13.61 1.05 22.35
C PRO A 11 -12.97 -0.33 22.28
N SER A 12 -12.41 -0.79 23.40
CA SER A 12 -11.84 -2.13 23.48
C SER A 12 -12.88 -3.19 23.06
N PRO A 13 -12.46 -4.24 22.33
CA PRO A 13 -13.37 -5.29 21.89
C PRO A 13 -13.98 -6.01 23.10
N THR A 14 -15.24 -6.43 22.96
CA THR A 14 -15.93 -7.22 23.98
C THR A 14 -15.50 -8.68 23.89
N GLY A 15 -14.87 -9.20 24.95
CA GLY A 15 -14.48 -10.61 25.06
C GLY A 15 -13.07 -10.80 25.60
N GLU A 16 -12.80 -12.01 26.10
CA GLU A 16 -11.44 -12.39 26.52
C GLU A 16 -10.58 -12.73 25.30
N CYS A 17 -9.30 -12.36 25.35
CA CYS A 17 -8.35 -12.73 24.32
C CYS A 17 -8.14 -14.25 24.31
N SER A 18 -8.00 -14.84 23.12
CA SER A 18 -7.69 -16.26 22.99
C SER A 18 -6.42 -16.61 23.79
N PRO A 19 -6.45 -17.65 24.65
CA PRO A 19 -5.30 -18.02 25.48
C PRO A 19 -4.07 -18.39 24.63
N THR A 20 -4.30 -19.01 23.47
CA THR A 20 -3.25 -19.34 22.49
C THR A 20 -2.59 -18.08 21.92
N LEU A 21 -3.39 -17.04 21.65
CA LEU A 21 -2.89 -15.78 21.12
C LEU A 21 -2.09 -15.04 22.20
N LEU A 22 -2.63 -14.95 23.41
CA LEU A 22 -1.95 -14.32 24.55
C LEU A 22 -0.60 -14.99 24.82
N CYS A 23 -0.56 -16.34 24.88
CA CYS A 23 0.68 -17.09 25.07
C CYS A 23 1.73 -16.80 23.97
N LYS A 24 1.31 -16.71 22.71
CA LYS A 24 2.21 -16.31 21.60
C LYS A 24 2.78 -14.92 21.83
N PHE A 25 1.92 -13.94 22.16
CA PHE A 25 2.36 -12.57 22.42
C PHE A 25 3.33 -12.51 23.60
N THR A 26 2.99 -13.11 24.74
CA THR A 26 3.86 -13.15 25.93
C THR A 26 5.24 -13.68 25.58
N ARG A 27 5.34 -14.80 24.86
CA ARG A 27 6.61 -15.38 24.41
C ARG A 27 7.44 -14.43 23.52
N PHE A 28 6.79 -13.65 22.65
CA PHE A 28 7.49 -12.66 21.83
C PHE A 28 7.98 -11.47 22.66
N PHE A 29 7.20 -11.04 23.66
CA PHE A 29 7.61 -9.96 24.57
C PHE A 29 8.78 -10.35 25.46
N GLU A 30 8.76 -11.54 26.07
CA GLU A 30 9.88 -12.07 26.86
C GLU A 30 11.18 -12.08 26.04
N ARG A 31 11.12 -12.60 24.81
CA ARG A 31 12.27 -12.60 23.90
C ARG A 31 12.78 -11.20 23.57
N LYS A 32 11.86 -10.24 23.43
CA LYS A 32 12.20 -8.84 23.16
C LYS A 32 12.88 -8.20 24.38
N GLU A 33 12.41 -8.51 25.59
CA GLU A 33 13.05 -8.08 26.84
C GLU A 33 14.46 -8.68 27.00
N ASP A 34 14.66 -9.92 26.56
CA ASP A 34 15.98 -10.58 26.47
C ASP A 34 16.92 -9.97 25.40
N GLY A 35 16.48 -8.91 24.70
CA GLY A 35 17.28 -8.19 23.72
C GLY A 35 17.10 -8.63 22.26
N LEU A 36 16.14 -9.51 21.96
CA LEU A 36 15.82 -9.88 20.57
C LEU A 36 15.09 -8.74 19.86
N ASP A 37 15.76 -8.05 18.94
CA ASP A 37 15.10 -7.16 17.99
C ASP A 37 14.78 -7.90 16.68
N ILE A 38 13.52 -8.30 16.56
CA ILE A 38 12.99 -9.00 15.38
C ILE A 38 13.16 -8.14 14.11
N ASN A 39 13.04 -6.81 14.20
CA ASN A 39 13.18 -5.94 13.03
C ASN A 39 14.62 -5.96 12.50
N THR A 40 15.59 -5.86 13.40
CA THR A 40 17.01 -5.96 13.04
C THR A 40 17.32 -7.34 12.47
N MET A 41 16.86 -8.41 13.13
CA MET A 41 17.03 -9.78 12.64
C MET A 41 16.47 -9.98 11.22
N ILE A 42 15.26 -9.47 10.93
CA ILE A 42 14.66 -9.57 9.60
C ILE A 42 15.48 -8.79 8.57
N LYS A 43 15.90 -7.55 8.89
CA LYS A 43 16.70 -6.71 7.98
C LYS A 43 18.10 -7.26 7.68
N GLU A 44 18.66 -8.06 8.59
CA GLU A 44 19.95 -8.70 8.43
C GLU A 44 19.94 -9.89 7.48
N ARG A 45 18.78 -10.52 7.30
CA ARG A 45 18.62 -11.68 6.44
C ARG A 45 18.87 -11.33 4.97
N ARG A 46 19.65 -12.18 4.29
CA ARG A 46 20.04 -11.95 2.88
C ARG A 46 18.86 -12.03 1.92
N ASP A 47 17.93 -12.94 2.16
CA ASP A 47 16.70 -13.08 1.39
C ASP A 47 15.79 -11.85 1.57
N PHE A 48 15.77 -11.24 2.76
CA PHE A 48 15.00 -10.00 2.97
C PHE A 48 15.55 -8.79 2.19
N ARG A 49 16.85 -8.80 1.89
CA ARG A 49 17.50 -7.77 1.05
C ARG A 49 17.33 -8.03 -0.45
N ASN A 50 16.82 -9.19 -0.84
CA ASN A 50 16.59 -9.52 -2.24
C ASN A 50 15.27 -8.88 -2.70
N PRO A 51 15.29 -7.98 -3.70
CA PRO A 51 14.06 -7.39 -4.24
C PRO A 51 13.03 -8.43 -4.70
N SER A 52 13.48 -9.61 -5.16
CA SER A 52 12.55 -10.68 -5.59
C SER A 52 11.76 -11.30 -4.43
N LEU A 53 12.17 -11.11 -3.16
CA LEU A 53 11.38 -11.56 -2.03
C LEU A 53 10.08 -10.76 -1.91
N TYR A 54 10.11 -9.46 -2.21
CA TYR A 54 8.92 -8.62 -2.10
C TYR A 54 7.79 -9.12 -3.00
N GLU A 55 8.07 -9.44 -4.25
CA GLU A 55 7.11 -10.05 -5.19
C GLU A 55 6.50 -11.33 -4.60
N ASN A 56 7.34 -12.24 -4.09
CA ASN A 56 6.87 -13.48 -3.48
C ASN A 56 5.98 -13.23 -2.25
N LEU A 57 6.27 -12.20 -1.45
CA LEU A 57 5.45 -11.84 -0.28
C LEU A 57 4.10 -11.29 -0.69
N VAL A 58 4.06 -10.42 -1.71
CA VAL A 58 2.82 -9.89 -2.26
C VAL A 58 1.93 -11.04 -2.73
N ASP A 59 2.49 -11.96 -3.51
CA ASP A 59 1.79 -13.14 -4.03
C ASP A 59 1.33 -14.09 -2.91
N SER A 60 2.21 -14.40 -1.96
CA SER A 60 1.92 -15.39 -0.89
C SER A 60 0.87 -14.91 0.10
N PHE A 61 0.79 -13.60 0.33
CA PHE A 61 -0.15 -13.00 1.28
C PHE A 61 -1.34 -12.30 0.61
N CYS A 62 -1.48 -12.43 -0.72
CA CYS A 62 -2.53 -11.80 -1.51
C CYS A 62 -2.66 -10.29 -1.22
N ILE A 63 -1.53 -9.60 -1.15
CA ILE A 63 -1.49 -8.17 -0.81
C ILE A 63 -1.87 -7.36 -2.04
N ASP A 64 -2.82 -6.44 -1.89
CA ASP A 64 -3.06 -5.41 -2.91
C ASP A 64 -2.02 -4.30 -2.75
N GLU A 65 -0.99 -4.30 -3.59
CA GLU A 65 0.10 -3.30 -3.56
C GLU A 65 -0.38 -1.86 -3.71
N LYS A 66 -1.51 -1.69 -4.41
CA LYS A 66 -2.14 -0.37 -4.62
C LYS A 66 -3.36 -0.21 -3.73
N GLY A 67 -3.53 -1.08 -2.74
CA GLY A 67 -4.65 -1.04 -1.81
C GLY A 67 -4.60 0.18 -0.91
N THR A 68 -5.78 0.59 -0.44
CA THR A 68 -5.94 1.72 0.47
C THR A 68 -6.88 1.34 1.62
N ASN A 69 -6.68 1.97 2.78
CA ASN A 69 -7.61 1.88 3.90
C ASN A 69 -8.76 2.89 3.79
N PHE A 70 -8.76 3.73 2.75
CA PHE A 70 -9.85 4.67 2.46
C PHE A 70 -10.98 3.99 1.68
N THR A 71 -12.20 4.49 1.84
CA THR A 71 -13.31 4.12 0.95
C THR A 71 -13.07 4.70 -0.43
N SER A 72 -13.62 4.07 -1.47
CA SER A 72 -13.49 4.54 -2.87
C SER A 72 -14.02 5.95 -3.08
N GLU A 73 -14.99 6.39 -2.28
CA GLU A 73 -15.52 7.76 -2.27
C GLU A 73 -14.47 8.79 -1.85
N VAL A 74 -13.54 8.41 -0.95
CA VAL A 74 -12.48 9.29 -0.45
C VAL A 74 -11.25 9.22 -1.35
N PHE A 75 -10.84 8.00 -1.70
CA PHE A 75 -9.71 7.77 -2.59
C PHE A 75 -9.81 6.39 -3.21
N ASP A 76 -9.86 6.34 -4.54
CA ASP A 76 -9.79 5.10 -5.30
C ASP A 76 -8.47 5.06 -6.10
N PRO A 77 -7.49 4.25 -5.66
CA PRO A 77 -6.22 4.03 -6.36
C PRO A 77 -6.38 3.49 -7.79
N LYS A 78 -7.55 2.92 -8.12
CA LYS A 78 -7.87 2.25 -9.38
C LYS A 78 -8.83 3.05 -10.26
N ALA A 79 -9.11 4.30 -9.90
CA ALA A 79 -10.03 5.15 -10.65
C ALA A 79 -9.51 5.58 -12.04
N PHE A 80 -8.19 5.56 -12.26
CA PHE A 80 -7.58 5.98 -13.51
C PHE A 80 -8.02 5.11 -14.69
N GLN A 81 -8.52 5.76 -15.73
CA GLN A 81 -8.90 5.10 -16.97
C GLN A 81 -7.66 4.88 -17.85
N PRO A 82 -7.69 3.92 -18.79
CA PRO A 82 -6.59 3.66 -19.74
C PRO A 82 -6.09 4.92 -20.47
N GLU A 83 -6.98 5.89 -20.69
CA GLU A 83 -6.71 7.16 -21.37
C GLU A 83 -5.89 8.14 -20.51
N ASP A 84 -5.94 7.99 -19.18
CA ASP A 84 -5.22 8.85 -18.23
C ASP A 84 -3.74 8.46 -18.10
N PHE A 85 -3.36 7.29 -18.62
CA PHE A 85 -1.98 6.82 -18.55
C PHE A 85 -1.09 7.54 -19.58
N TYR A 86 0.18 7.68 -19.22
CA TYR A 86 1.19 8.40 -20.01
C TYR A 86 1.19 8.04 -21.51
N THR A 87 1.03 6.76 -21.83
CA THR A 87 0.99 6.28 -23.21
C THR A 87 -0.16 6.90 -24.01
N ALA A 88 -1.37 6.91 -23.45
CA ALA A 88 -2.54 7.45 -24.13
C ALA A 88 -2.46 8.98 -24.23
N LEU A 89 -2.02 9.66 -23.17
CA LEU A 89 -1.79 11.10 -23.17
C LEU A 89 -0.77 11.53 -24.25
N GLY A 90 0.36 10.82 -24.34
CA GLY A 90 1.40 11.10 -25.34
C GLY A 90 0.92 10.88 -26.78
N ASN A 91 0.09 9.85 -27.00
CA ASN A 91 -0.53 9.61 -28.30
C ASN A 91 -1.49 10.73 -28.68
N HIS A 92 -2.33 11.18 -27.74
CA HIS A 92 -3.29 12.25 -27.97
C HIS A 92 -2.59 13.58 -28.29
N GLN A 93 -1.57 13.94 -27.52
CA GLN A 93 -0.75 15.13 -27.76
C GLN A 93 -0.08 15.10 -29.15
N THR A 94 0.45 13.95 -29.55
CA THR A 94 1.08 13.78 -30.87
C THR A 94 0.06 13.97 -32.01
N GLN A 95 -1.16 13.46 -31.85
CA GLN A 95 -2.23 13.62 -32.83
C GLN A 95 -2.66 15.09 -32.97
N GLU A 96 -2.86 15.79 -31.85
CA GLU A 96 -3.22 17.21 -31.86
C GLU A 96 -2.15 18.08 -32.55
N LEU A 97 -0.86 17.81 -32.26
CA LEU A 97 0.25 18.53 -32.89
C LEU A 97 0.30 18.30 -34.41
N LYS A 98 -0.03 17.08 -34.89
CA LYS A 98 -0.13 16.79 -36.32
C LYS A 98 -1.30 17.54 -36.97
N GLN A 99 -2.46 17.57 -36.33
CA GLN A 99 -3.64 18.27 -36.85
C GLN A 99 -3.41 19.79 -36.97
N LYS A 100 -2.76 20.39 -35.96
CA LYS A 100 -2.42 21.83 -35.97
C LYS A 100 -1.44 22.21 -37.08
N GLN A 101 -0.48 21.34 -37.41
CA GLN A 101 0.46 21.55 -38.52
C GLN A 101 -0.23 21.50 -39.89
N VAL A 102 -1.23 20.64 -40.06
CA VAL A 102 -1.97 20.52 -41.33
C VAL A 102 -2.90 21.73 -41.56
N GLN A 103 -3.40 22.36 -40.49
CA GLN A 103 -4.32 23.51 -40.55
C GLN A 103 -3.64 24.88 -40.65
N GLN A 104 -2.31 24.96 -40.52
CA GLN A 104 -1.54 26.16 -40.90
C GLN A 104 -0.86 25.92 -42.26
N PRO A 105 -1.59 25.99 -43.39
CA PRO A 105 -0.94 26.05 -44.68
C PRO A 105 -0.24 27.41 -44.84
N ASN A 106 0.92 27.35 -45.48
CA ASN A 106 1.75 28.49 -45.89
C ASN A 106 1.03 29.38 -46.93
#